data_AF-A0A1Q6DXG6-F1
#
_entry.id   AF-A0A1Q6DXG6-F1
#
_cell.length_a   1.000
_cell.length_b   1.000
_cell.length_c   1.000
_cell.angle_alpha   90.00
_cell.angle_beta   90.00
_cell.angle_gamma   90.00
#
_symmetry.space_group_name_H-M   'P 1'
#
loop_
_entity.id
_entity.type
_entity.pdbx_description
1 polymer ?
#
loop_
_entity_poly.entity_id
_entity_poly.type
_entity_poly.pdbx_seq_one_letter_code
_entity_poly.pdbx_strand_id
1 'polypeptide(L)'
;MDLILDVKTREEYYMKHIKGALNISLWDLKFYLDFLEDKEVKVYCGPRGDRSKMAVDYLQEKGIDATTIPPSKLDEYEMVENPMVCAINYLSVKPGHEEEFEQKVEDLCMKTVDKEGFIGTKVFRATNISYGGAMLQGEYEKIEIKPTKYVMLTYWTSRESHEKFHEIPEIMEEFKELIEHISITPYEEFAEVIR
;
A
#
# COMPACT_ATOMS: atom_id res chain seq x y z
N MET A 1 0.68 -29.96 -6.19
CA MET A 1 -0.16 -29.21 -5.23
C MET A 1 -0.36 -27.85 -5.84
N ASP A 2 -1.59 -27.58 -6.24
CA ASP A 2 -1.94 -26.39 -7.02
C ASP A 2 -1.72 -25.14 -6.17
N LEU A 3 -0.94 -24.19 -6.67
CA LEU A 3 -0.72 -22.91 -6.00
C LEU A 3 -1.82 -21.92 -6.42
N ILE A 4 -2.59 -21.41 -5.47
CA ILE A 4 -3.55 -20.33 -5.74
C ILE A 4 -2.84 -18.99 -5.59
N LEU A 5 -2.87 -18.19 -6.65
CA LEU A 5 -2.20 -16.89 -6.72
C LEU A 5 -3.21 -15.75 -6.79
N ASP A 6 -3.17 -14.88 -5.79
CA ASP A 6 -3.90 -13.63 -5.75
C ASP A 6 -3.04 -12.51 -6.33
N VAL A 7 -3.44 -11.99 -7.49
CA VAL A 7 -2.68 -10.93 -8.19
C VAL A 7 -3.19 -9.52 -7.91
N LYS A 8 -4.02 -9.34 -6.88
CA LYS A 8 -4.44 -8.03 -6.39
C LYS A 8 -3.30 -7.30 -5.68
N THR A 9 -3.54 -6.04 -5.30
CA THR A 9 -2.62 -5.31 -4.41
C THR A 9 -2.62 -5.96 -3.01
N ARG A 10 -1.56 -5.69 -2.23
CA ARG A 10 -1.43 -6.16 -0.84
C ARG A 10 -2.65 -5.80 0.01
N GLU A 11 -3.09 -4.55 -0.11
CA GLU A 11 -4.24 -4.03 0.65
C GLU A 11 -5.54 -4.77 0.28
N GLU A 12 -5.79 -5.01 -1.00
CA GLU A 12 -6.97 -5.78 -1.44
C GLU A 12 -6.93 -7.24 -0.98
N TYR A 13 -5.76 -7.89 -1.05
CA TYR A 13 -5.56 -9.25 -0.53
C TYR A 13 -5.84 -9.32 0.97
N TYR A 14 -5.22 -8.42 1.75
CA TYR A 14 -5.38 -8.38 3.20
C TYR A 14 -6.86 -8.30 3.58
N MET A 15 -7.62 -7.40 2.93
CA MET A 15 -9.03 -7.22 3.25
C MET A 15 -9.92 -8.39 2.85
N LYS A 16 -9.64 -9.07 1.72
CA LYS A 16 -10.38 -10.27 1.30
C LYS A 16 -9.62 -11.12 0.28
N HIS A 17 -9.38 -12.38 0.64
CA HIS A 17 -8.70 -13.35 -0.22
C HIS A 17 -9.24 -14.77 -0.02
N ILE A 18 -8.98 -15.64 -1.00
CA ILE A 18 -9.19 -17.08 -0.88
C ILE A 18 -8.22 -17.62 0.18
N LYS A 19 -8.73 -18.38 1.14
CA LYS A 19 -7.93 -18.97 2.20
C LYS A 19 -6.81 -19.85 1.61
N GLY A 20 -5.57 -19.59 2.03
CA GLY A 20 -4.39 -20.31 1.55
C GLY A 20 -3.84 -19.82 0.21
N ALA A 21 -4.43 -18.78 -0.40
CA ALA A 21 -3.84 -18.13 -1.56
C ALA A 21 -2.55 -17.38 -1.18
N LEU A 22 -1.57 -17.36 -2.08
CA LEU A 22 -0.40 -16.52 -2.00
C LEU A 22 -0.67 -15.19 -2.71
N ASN A 23 -0.31 -14.06 -2.11
CA ASN A 23 -0.36 -12.77 -2.80
C ASN A 23 0.96 -12.48 -3.51
N ILE A 24 0.91 -12.39 -4.84
CA ILE A 24 1.97 -11.78 -5.65
C ILE A 24 1.25 -10.87 -6.63
N SER A 25 1.38 -9.55 -6.45
CA SER A 25 0.69 -8.60 -7.32
C SER A 25 1.07 -8.84 -8.79
N LEU A 26 0.13 -8.60 -9.71
CA LEU A 26 0.37 -8.65 -11.16
C LEU A 26 1.67 -7.91 -11.53
N TRP A 27 1.92 -6.77 -10.89
CA TRP A 27 3.04 -5.88 -11.17
C TRP A 27 4.39 -6.40 -10.65
N ASP A 28 4.36 -7.39 -9.74
CA ASP A 28 5.53 -7.96 -9.09
C ASP A 28 5.88 -9.36 -9.61
N LEU A 29 5.03 -9.99 -10.44
CA LEU A 29 5.23 -11.36 -10.94
C LEU A 29 6.63 -11.62 -11.52
N LYS A 30 7.22 -10.62 -12.19
CA LYS A 30 8.56 -10.72 -12.79
C LYS A 30 9.66 -11.08 -11.79
N PHE A 31 9.46 -10.76 -10.51
CA PHE A 31 10.43 -11.02 -9.44
C PHE A 31 10.30 -12.43 -8.84
N TYR A 32 9.24 -13.17 -9.21
CA TYR A 32 8.90 -14.46 -8.62
C TYR A 32 8.86 -15.59 -9.64
N LEU A 33 9.36 -15.38 -10.86
CA LEU A 33 9.33 -16.39 -11.93
C LEU A 33 10.00 -17.69 -11.47
N ASP A 34 11.23 -17.62 -10.97
CA ASP A 34 11.99 -18.78 -10.45
C ASP A 34 11.24 -19.52 -9.34
N PHE A 35 10.50 -18.80 -8.49
CA PHE A 35 9.69 -19.42 -7.43
C PHE A 35 8.47 -20.16 -8.00
N LEU A 36 7.93 -19.68 -9.12
CA LEU A 36 6.73 -20.23 -9.77
C LEU A 36 7.04 -21.33 -10.79
N GLU A 37 8.31 -21.52 -11.15
CA GLU A 37 8.75 -22.63 -12.01
C GLU A 37 8.31 -23.98 -11.44
N ASP A 38 7.98 -24.91 -12.34
CA ASP A 38 7.52 -26.27 -12.04
C ASP A 38 6.26 -26.37 -11.13
N LYS A 39 5.50 -25.27 -10.98
CA LYS A 39 4.23 -25.25 -10.26
C LYS A 39 3.06 -25.09 -11.23
N GLU A 40 1.98 -25.81 -10.94
CA GLU A 40 0.66 -25.50 -11.51
C GLU A 40 0.03 -24.35 -10.72
N VAL A 41 -0.21 -23.21 -11.38
CA VAL A 41 -0.64 -21.96 -10.76
C VAL A 41 -2.09 -21.63 -11.17
N LYS A 42 -2.97 -21.42 -10.19
CA LYS A 42 -4.34 -20.94 -10.39
C LYS A 42 -4.45 -19.49 -9.95
N VAL A 43 -4.68 -18.59 -10.91
CA VAL A 43 -4.60 -17.14 -10.71
C VAL A 43 -5.98 -16.51 -10.61
N TYR A 44 -6.17 -15.57 -9.68
CA TYR A 44 -7.41 -14.79 -9.56
C TYR A 44 -7.13 -13.35 -9.10
N CYS A 45 -8.07 -12.44 -9.34
CA CYS A 45 -7.91 -11.02 -8.98
C CYS A 45 -9.18 -10.32 -8.47
N GLY A 46 -10.32 -11.02 -8.35
CA GLY A 46 -11.62 -10.43 -7.97
C GLY A 46 -12.65 -10.39 -9.11
N PRO A 47 -13.78 -9.67 -8.92
CA PRO A 47 -15.00 -9.87 -9.71
C PRO A 47 -14.87 -9.55 -11.21
N ARG A 48 -13.98 -8.63 -11.60
CA ARG A 48 -13.80 -8.23 -13.01
C ARG A 48 -12.92 -9.20 -13.81
N GLY A 49 -12.02 -9.93 -13.16
CA GLY A 49 -11.14 -10.91 -13.83
C GLY A 49 -9.97 -10.36 -14.66
N ASP A 50 -9.95 -9.07 -15.02
CA ASP A 50 -8.97 -8.50 -15.96
C ASP A 50 -7.50 -8.75 -15.58
N ARG A 51 -7.12 -8.46 -14.32
CA ARG A 51 -5.74 -8.65 -13.85
C ARG A 51 -5.31 -10.11 -13.87
N SER A 52 -6.22 -11.04 -13.55
CA SER A 52 -5.90 -12.47 -13.57
C SER A 52 -5.63 -13.00 -14.97
N LYS A 53 -6.33 -12.47 -15.98
CA LYS A 53 -6.06 -12.79 -17.39
C LYS A 53 -4.68 -12.29 -17.81
N MET A 54 -4.36 -11.02 -17.52
CA MET A 54 -3.04 -10.44 -17.81
C MET A 54 -1.90 -11.23 -17.14
N ALA A 55 -2.11 -11.66 -15.89
CA ALA A 55 -1.14 -12.46 -15.16
C ALA A 55 -0.90 -13.83 -15.80
N VAL A 56 -1.97 -14.54 -16.17
CA VAL A 56 -1.85 -15.85 -16.83
C VAL A 56 -1.15 -15.72 -18.18
N ASP A 57 -1.53 -14.73 -19.00
CA ASP A 57 -0.87 -14.48 -20.29
C ASP A 57 0.64 -14.24 -20.09
N TYR A 58 1.01 -13.41 -19.11
CA TYR A 58 2.42 -13.14 -18.77
C TYR A 58 3.17 -14.39 -18.28
N LEU A 59 2.58 -15.18 -17.38
CA LEU A 59 3.21 -16.37 -16.81
C LEU A 59 3.42 -17.46 -17.88
N GLN A 60 2.42 -17.70 -18.73
CA GLN A 60 2.50 -18.65 -19.83
C GLN A 60 3.56 -18.25 -20.85
N GLU A 61 3.71 -16.95 -21.15
CA GLU A 61 4.81 -16.44 -22.00
C GLU A 61 6.20 -16.77 -21.41
N LYS A 62 6.30 -16.88 -20.08
CA LYS A 62 7.53 -17.27 -19.37
C LYS A 62 7.65 -18.78 -19.14
N GLY A 63 6.76 -19.58 -19.71
CA GLY A 63 6.81 -21.04 -19.61
C GLY A 63 6.24 -21.60 -18.30
N ILE A 64 5.53 -20.79 -17.51
CA ILE A 64 4.88 -21.23 -16.27
C ILE A 64 3.48 -21.76 -16.57
N ASP A 65 3.13 -22.92 -16.02
CA ASP A 65 1.80 -23.50 -16.14
C ASP A 65 0.80 -22.75 -15.27
N ALA A 66 0.08 -21.81 -15.88
CA ALA A 66 -0.88 -20.95 -15.21
C ALA A 66 -2.27 -21.02 -15.85
N THR A 67 -3.30 -21.02 -15.02
CA THR A 67 -4.71 -20.95 -15.43
C THR A 67 -5.49 -19.95 -14.58
N THR A 68 -6.60 -19.42 -15.08
CA THR A 68 -7.44 -18.49 -14.32
C THR A 68 -8.50 -19.23 -13.49
N ILE A 69 -8.75 -18.74 -12.27
CA ILE A 69 -10.00 -19.02 -11.55
C ILE A 69 -11.01 -17.97 -12.01
N PRO A 70 -12.09 -18.34 -12.73
CA PRO A 70 -13.05 -17.38 -13.23
C PRO A 70 -13.83 -16.73 -12.08
N PRO A 71 -14.25 -15.46 -12.22
CA PRO A 71 -15.03 -14.76 -11.20
C PRO A 71 -16.27 -15.52 -10.71
N SER A 72 -16.94 -16.25 -11.61
CA SER A 72 -18.13 -17.05 -11.29
C SER A 72 -17.88 -18.23 -10.36
N LYS A 73 -16.62 -18.63 -10.16
CA LYS A 73 -16.24 -19.72 -9.25
C LYS A 73 -15.67 -19.22 -7.93
N LEU A 74 -15.52 -17.91 -7.73
CA LEU A 74 -14.91 -17.38 -6.50
C LEU A 74 -15.74 -17.72 -5.25
N ASP A 75 -17.06 -17.78 -5.38
CA ASP A 75 -17.97 -18.13 -4.28
C ASP A 75 -17.90 -19.61 -3.87
N GLU A 76 -17.20 -20.46 -4.65
CA GLU A 76 -16.93 -21.86 -4.31
C GLU A 76 -15.78 -22.02 -3.29
N TYR A 77 -15.01 -20.95 -3.04
CA TYR A 77 -13.83 -20.97 -2.17
C TYR A 77 -14.14 -20.39 -0.79
N GLU A 78 -13.47 -20.92 0.24
CA GLU A 78 -13.48 -20.30 1.57
C GLU A 78 -12.70 -18.98 1.51
N MET A 79 -13.33 -17.88 1.95
CA MET A 79 -12.73 -16.55 1.96
C MET A 79 -12.28 -16.17 3.36
N VAL A 80 -11.13 -15.50 3.46
CA VAL A 80 -10.66 -14.80 4.64
C VAL A 80 -10.92 -13.32 4.44
N GLU A 81 -11.46 -12.64 5.45
CA GLU A 81 -11.74 -11.20 5.44
C GLU A 81 -11.16 -10.55 6.69
N ASN A 82 -10.50 -9.41 6.52
CA ASN A 82 -9.93 -8.64 7.62
C ASN A 82 -10.36 -7.17 7.50
N PRO A 83 -10.72 -6.50 8.61
CA PRO A 83 -10.98 -5.07 8.60
C PRO A 83 -9.67 -4.30 8.37
N MET A 84 -9.76 -3.19 7.64
CA MET A 84 -8.66 -2.27 7.45
C MET A 84 -9.18 -0.85 7.33
N VAL A 85 -8.54 0.06 8.05
CA VAL A 85 -8.75 1.50 7.97
C VAL A 85 -7.43 2.15 7.56
N CYS A 86 -7.49 3.15 6.69
CA CYS A 86 -6.33 3.97 6.33
C CYS A 86 -6.40 5.29 7.09
N ALA A 87 -5.36 5.67 7.82
CA ALA A 87 -5.18 7.03 8.31
C ALA A 87 -4.24 7.76 7.33
N ILE A 88 -4.72 8.88 6.79
CA ILE A 88 -4.02 9.72 5.82
C ILE A 88 -3.57 10.98 6.53
N ASN A 89 -2.26 11.15 6.65
CA ASN A 89 -1.65 12.33 7.24
C ASN A 89 -1.09 13.23 6.14
N TYR A 90 -1.62 14.44 6.06
CA TYR A 90 -1.08 15.50 5.21
C TYR A 90 -0.23 16.43 6.06
N LEU A 91 1.04 16.61 5.70
CA LEU A 91 1.94 17.49 6.43
C LEU A 91 2.90 18.24 5.49
N SER A 92 3.52 19.28 6.01
CA SER A 92 4.58 20.00 5.31
C SER A 92 5.78 20.20 6.20
N VAL A 93 6.97 20.06 5.63
CA VAL A 93 8.26 20.10 6.33
C VAL A 93 8.92 21.45 6.14
N LYS A 94 9.61 21.93 7.18
CA LYS A 94 10.39 23.17 7.15
C LYS A 94 11.46 23.08 6.05
N PRO A 95 11.66 24.14 5.24
CA PRO A 95 12.71 24.13 4.23
C PRO A 95 14.08 23.85 4.85
N GLY A 96 14.80 22.85 4.33
CA GLY A 96 16.12 22.42 4.80
C GLY A 96 16.08 21.33 5.87
N HIS A 97 14.90 20.91 6.34
CA HIS A 97 14.74 19.84 7.33
C HIS A 97 14.29 18.50 6.70
N GLU A 98 14.19 18.42 5.37
CA GLU A 98 13.61 17.27 4.68
C GLU A 98 14.35 15.96 4.96
N GLU A 99 15.68 15.95 4.92
CA GLU A 99 16.48 14.75 5.14
C GLU A 99 16.37 14.23 6.58
N GLU A 100 16.45 15.14 7.56
CA GLU A 100 16.27 14.80 8.98
C GLU A 100 14.85 14.29 9.26
N PHE A 101 13.85 14.92 8.65
CA PHE A 101 12.46 14.47 8.75
C PHE A 101 12.29 13.07 8.17
N GLU A 102 12.81 12.80 6.96
CA GLU A 102 12.71 11.50 6.30
C GLU A 102 13.36 10.39 7.15
N GLN A 103 14.52 10.67 7.74
CA GLN A 103 15.20 9.74 8.66
C GLN A 103 14.35 9.46 9.91
N LYS A 104 13.80 10.49 10.56
CA LYS A 104 12.94 10.31 11.74
C LYS A 104 11.64 9.57 11.41
N VAL A 105 11.08 9.77 10.22
CA VAL A 105 9.92 9.00 9.75
C VAL A 105 10.28 7.52 9.60
N GLU A 106 11.46 7.21 9.07
CA GLU A 106 11.94 5.82 8.96
C GLU A 106 12.08 5.18 10.35
N ASP A 107 12.68 5.88 11.32
CA ASP A 107 12.81 5.42 12.70
C ASP A 107 11.44 5.18 13.36
N LEU A 108 10.50 6.12 13.22
CA LEU A 108 9.14 5.97 13.71
C LEU A 108 8.44 4.77 13.06
N CYS A 109 8.63 4.57 11.75
CA CYS A 109 8.06 3.44 11.04
C CYS A 109 8.58 2.11 11.60
N MET A 110 9.90 2.00 11.84
CA MET A 110 10.51 0.82 12.45
C MET A 110 10.00 0.54 13.86
N LYS A 111 9.72 1.58 14.65
CA LYS A 111 9.10 1.44 15.97
C LYS A 111 7.61 1.13 15.92
N THR A 112 6.96 1.28 14.78
CA THR A 112 5.51 1.07 14.64
C THR A 112 5.18 -0.35 14.16
N VAL A 113 6.12 -1.04 13.49
CA VAL A 113 5.85 -2.31 12.79
C VAL A 113 5.30 -3.44 13.67
N ASP A 114 5.61 -3.44 14.95
CA ASP A 114 5.21 -4.47 15.91
C ASP A 114 4.02 -4.07 16.79
N LYS A 115 3.48 -2.87 16.59
CA LYS A 115 2.38 -2.34 17.41
C LYS A 115 1.06 -3.00 17.05
N GLU A 116 0.29 -3.28 18.09
CA GLU A 116 -0.98 -3.98 17.95
C GLU A 116 -1.92 -3.23 16.99
N GLY A 117 -2.44 -3.96 16.01
CA GLY A 117 -3.37 -3.42 15.02
C GLY A 117 -2.72 -2.66 13.87
N PHE A 118 -1.41 -2.43 13.88
CA PHE A 118 -0.71 -1.86 12.73
C PHE A 118 -0.56 -2.89 11.60
N ILE A 119 -0.84 -2.47 10.36
CA ILE A 119 -0.81 -3.33 9.16
C ILE A 119 0.31 -2.88 8.19
N GLY A 120 0.66 -1.60 8.21
CA GLY A 120 1.75 -1.08 7.39
C GLY A 120 1.64 0.41 7.11
N THR A 121 2.59 0.92 6.34
CA THR A 121 2.72 2.35 6.05
C THR A 121 3.26 2.60 4.65
N LYS A 122 2.94 3.76 4.08
CA LYS A 122 3.55 4.30 2.85
C LYS A 122 3.71 5.81 3.02
N VAL A 123 4.88 6.34 2.70
CA VAL A 123 5.19 7.76 2.80
C VAL A 123 5.53 8.30 1.43
N PHE A 124 4.89 9.39 1.04
CA PHE A 124 5.06 10.03 -0.26
C PHE A 124 5.51 11.47 -0.08
N ARG A 125 6.58 11.84 -0.78
CA ARG A 125 6.99 13.24 -0.96
C ARG A 125 6.40 13.77 -2.26
N ALA A 126 5.69 14.88 -2.20
CA ALA A 126 5.21 15.55 -3.41
C ALA A 126 6.39 16.23 -4.12
N THR A 127 6.67 15.81 -5.35
CA THR A 127 7.83 16.29 -6.12
C THR A 127 7.49 17.30 -7.21
N ASN A 128 6.26 17.27 -7.74
CA ASN A 128 5.78 18.21 -8.75
C ASN A 128 4.24 18.17 -8.85
N ILE A 129 3.67 19.01 -9.72
CA ILE A 129 2.25 19.05 -10.07
C ILE A 129 2.06 18.46 -11.48
N SER A 130 1.06 17.60 -11.63
CA SER A 130 0.68 17.09 -12.95
C SER A 130 -0.11 18.16 -13.72
N TYR A 131 0.49 18.77 -14.75
CA TYR A 131 -0.19 19.76 -15.59
C TYR A 131 -1.41 19.17 -16.29
N GLY A 132 -1.23 18.06 -17.01
CA GLY A 132 -2.32 17.38 -17.71
C GLY A 132 -3.40 16.88 -16.75
N GLY A 133 -3.01 16.33 -15.60
CA GLY A 133 -3.94 15.86 -14.58
C GLY A 133 -4.72 16.99 -13.89
N ALA A 134 -4.11 18.17 -13.73
CA ALA A 134 -4.73 19.36 -13.17
C ALA A 134 -5.37 20.28 -14.23
N MET A 135 -5.35 19.87 -15.50
CA MET A 135 -5.86 20.66 -16.65
C MET A 135 -5.24 22.07 -16.76
N LEU A 136 -3.98 22.21 -16.33
CA LEU A 136 -3.25 23.48 -16.43
C LEU A 136 -2.86 23.75 -17.89
N GLN A 137 -2.97 25.02 -18.29
CA GLN A 137 -2.57 25.48 -19.62
C GLN A 137 -1.11 25.95 -19.60
N GLY A 138 -0.39 25.75 -20.71
CA GLY A 138 1.01 26.19 -20.87
C GLY A 138 1.99 25.03 -21.04
N GLU A 139 3.28 25.37 -21.10
CA GLU A 139 4.35 24.38 -21.17
C GLU A 139 4.64 23.79 -19.78
N TYR A 140 5.11 22.54 -19.76
CA TYR A 140 5.47 21.88 -18.52
C TYR A 140 6.69 22.57 -17.91
N GLU A 141 6.48 23.26 -16.79
CA GLU A 141 7.55 23.81 -15.98
C GLU A 141 7.76 22.96 -14.73
N LYS A 142 9.01 22.85 -14.29
CA LYS A 142 9.32 22.22 -13.01
C LYS A 142 8.84 23.13 -11.88
N ILE A 143 7.71 22.81 -11.27
CA ILE A 143 7.19 23.55 -10.12
C ILE A 143 7.82 23.00 -8.85
N GLU A 144 8.41 23.89 -8.07
CA GLU A 144 8.89 23.56 -6.73
C GLU A 144 7.73 23.67 -5.73
N ILE A 145 7.49 22.60 -4.97
CA ILE A 145 6.45 22.58 -3.93
C ILE A 145 7.08 23.02 -2.61
N LYS A 146 6.73 24.24 -2.18
CA LYS A 146 7.22 24.82 -0.92
C LYS A 146 6.06 25.24 0.01
N PRO A 147 6.14 24.97 1.33
CA PRO A 147 7.05 24.00 1.97
C PRO A 147 6.88 22.59 1.39
N THR A 148 7.91 21.74 1.52
CA THR A 148 7.89 20.38 0.96
C THR A 148 6.73 19.59 1.57
N LYS A 149 5.83 19.07 0.73
CA LYS A 149 4.61 18.38 1.18
C LYS A 149 4.83 16.88 1.22
N TYR A 150 4.31 16.24 2.26
CA TYR A 150 4.27 14.80 2.40
C TYR A 150 2.84 14.30 2.64
N VAL A 151 2.59 13.08 2.18
CA VAL A 151 1.40 12.30 2.51
C VAL A 151 1.87 10.99 3.12
N MET A 152 1.45 10.71 4.36
CA MET A 152 1.72 9.43 5.02
C MET A 152 0.42 8.65 5.12
N LEU A 153 0.43 7.42 4.62
CA LEU A 153 -0.66 6.47 4.76
C LEU A 153 -0.26 5.44 5.80
N THR A 154 -1.06 5.25 6.83
CA THR A 154 -0.91 4.13 7.76
C THR A 154 -2.17 3.26 7.76
N TYR A 155 -1.98 1.96 7.81
CA TYR A 155 -3.07 0.98 7.73
C TYR A 155 -3.25 0.31 9.08
N TRP A 156 -4.49 0.23 9.55
CA TRP A 156 -4.85 -0.24 10.88
C TRP A 156 -6.03 -1.20 10.86
N THR A 157 -6.08 -2.14 11.80
CA THR A 157 -7.22 -3.08 11.93
C THR A 157 -8.49 -2.36 12.35
N SER A 158 -8.38 -1.23 13.07
CA SER A 158 -9.50 -0.37 13.43
C SER A 158 -9.06 1.07 13.72
N ARG A 159 -10.02 2.00 13.81
CA ARG A 159 -9.76 3.35 14.33
C ARG A 159 -9.32 3.32 15.80
N GLU A 160 -9.90 2.44 16.60
CA GLU A 160 -9.56 2.32 18.03
C GLU A 160 -8.10 1.91 18.24
N SER A 161 -7.58 0.95 17.45
CA SER A 161 -6.16 0.57 17.53
C SER A 161 -5.24 1.71 17.12
N HIS A 162 -5.65 2.53 16.15
CA HIS A 162 -4.91 3.73 15.76
C HIS A 162 -4.88 4.77 16.90
N GLU A 163 -6.03 5.09 17.51
CA GLU A 163 -6.06 6.06 18.62
C GLU A 163 -5.22 5.59 19.81
N LYS A 164 -5.30 4.29 20.16
CA LYS A 164 -4.48 3.69 21.22
C LYS A 164 -2.98 3.77 20.93
N PHE A 165 -2.58 3.71 19.67
CA PHE A 165 -1.17 3.85 19.28
C PHE A 165 -0.61 5.23 19.66
N HIS A 166 -1.40 6.30 19.52
CA HIS A 166 -1.01 7.65 19.92
C HIS A 166 -0.87 7.84 21.44
N GLU A 167 -1.42 6.94 22.24
CA GLU A 167 -1.30 6.97 23.70
C GLU A 167 -0.01 6.31 24.21
N ILE A 168 0.73 5.61 23.34
CA ILE A 168 1.97 4.91 23.73
C ILE A 168 3.07 5.95 24.03
N PRO A 169 3.67 5.96 25.25
CA PRO A 169 4.62 6.99 25.65
C PRO A 169 5.84 7.14 24.73
N GLU A 170 6.42 6.02 24.29
CA GLU A 170 7.55 6.00 23.34
C GLU A 170 7.16 6.66 22.02
N ILE A 171 5.98 6.36 21.50
CA ILE A 171 5.49 6.90 20.23
C ILE A 171 5.23 8.41 20.33
N MET A 172 4.68 8.87 21.45
CA MET A 172 4.50 10.31 21.70
C MET A 172 5.82 11.08 21.74
N GLU A 173 6.90 10.46 22.22
CA GLU A 173 8.23 11.08 22.25
C GLU A 173 8.78 11.24 20.82
N GLU A 174 8.71 10.20 20.00
CA GLU A 174 9.10 10.24 18.58
C GLU A 174 8.30 11.29 17.80
N PHE A 175 6.99 11.38 18.03
CA PHE A 175 6.15 12.38 17.38
C PHE A 175 6.54 13.81 17.76
N LYS A 176 6.96 14.05 19.00
CA LYS A 176 7.44 15.38 19.42
C LYS A 176 8.70 15.77 18.64
N GLU A 177 9.64 14.85 18.49
CA GLU A 177 10.84 15.09 17.70
C GLU A 177 10.48 15.37 16.23
N LEU A 178 9.53 14.61 15.67
CA LEU A 178 9.07 14.82 14.29
C LEU A 178 8.45 16.22 14.10
N ILE A 179 7.64 16.68 15.06
CA ILE A 179 7.00 18.00 15.04
C ILE A 179 8.02 19.14 14.93
N GLU A 180 9.24 18.96 15.44
CA GLU A 180 10.30 19.97 15.34
C GLU A 180 10.71 20.27 13.88
N HIS A 181 10.48 19.33 12.96
CA HIS A 181 10.80 19.49 11.53
C HIS A 181 9.59 19.93 10.70
N ILE A 182 8.38 19.92 11.28
CA ILE A 182 7.14 20.20 10.57
C ILE A 182 6.85 21.70 10.55
N SER A 183 6.46 22.23 9.38
CA SER A 183 6.04 23.62 9.20
C SER A 183 4.52 23.81 9.30
N ILE A 184 3.74 22.79 8.94
CA ILE A 184 2.27 22.77 9.03
C ILE A 184 1.86 21.50 9.75
N THR A 185 1.19 21.65 10.90
CA THR A 185 0.72 20.54 11.72
C THR A 185 0.00 19.49 10.86
N PRO A 186 0.25 18.19 11.08
CA PRO A 186 -0.42 17.15 10.34
C PRO A 186 -1.94 17.29 10.43
N TYR A 187 -2.61 17.21 9.29
CA TYR A 187 -4.04 17.01 9.22
C TYR A 187 -4.30 15.55 8.88
N GLU A 188 -5.02 14.85 9.75
CA GLU A 188 -5.28 13.43 9.61
C GLU A 188 -6.74 13.14 9.25
N GLU A 189 -6.93 12.29 8.24
CA GLU A 189 -8.23 11.80 7.81
C GLU A 189 -8.26 10.28 7.83
N PHE A 190 -9.36 9.69 8.29
CA PHE A 190 -9.61 8.27 8.08
C PHE A 190 -10.29 8.04 6.73
N ALA A 191 -9.75 7.10 5.97
CA ALA A 191 -10.25 6.66 4.67
C ALA A 191 -10.43 5.15 4.60
N GLU A 192 -11.25 4.71 3.66
CA GLU A 192 -11.48 3.30 3.33
C GLU A 192 -10.79 2.96 2.01
N VAL A 193 -10.20 1.75 1.93
CA VAL A 193 -9.66 1.25 0.67
C VAL A 193 -10.79 0.67 -0.17
N ILE A 194 -11.15 1.38 -1.25
CA ILE A 194 -12.20 0.96 -2.18
C ILE A 194 -11.64 -0.08 -3.17
N ARG A 195 -12.45 -1.09 -3.50
CA ARG A 195 -12.16 -2.17 -4.45
C ARG A 195 -12.77 -1.91 -5.83
#